data_AF-A0A967WKQ3-F1
#
_entry.id   AF-A0A967WKQ3-F1
#
_cell.length_a   1.000
_cell.length_b   1.000
_cell.length_c   1.000
_cell.angle_alpha   90.00
_cell.angle_beta   90.00
_cell.angle_gamma   90.00
#
_symmetry.space_group_name_H-M   'P 1'
#
loop_
_entity.id
_entity.type
_entity.pdbx_description
1 polymer ?
#
loop_
_entity_poly.entity_id
_entity_poly.type
_entity_poly.pdbx_seq_one_letter_code
_entity_poly.pdbx_strand_id
1 'polypeptide(L)' 'RNTVIIMTSNIGTEYAKQGGTWSLIPSSNGDDEARENKKKIEEGLKKTFRPEFLNRIDEIIIFHTLTLEHMVQIVDLQ' A
#
# COMPACT_ATOMS: atom_id res chain seq x y z
N ARG A 1 29.64 -10.00 1.08
CA ARG A 1 29.11 -8.62 0.88
C ARG A 1 27.61 -8.79 0.81
N ASN A 2 26.90 -8.26 1.80
CA ASN A 2 25.46 -8.48 1.97
C ASN A 2 24.80 -7.11 1.88
N THR A 3 24.07 -6.88 0.81
CA THR A 3 23.40 -5.61 0.53
C THR A 3 21.92 -5.89 0.35
N VAL A 4 21.09 -5.16 1.07
CA VAL A 4 19.64 -5.14 0.85
C VAL A 4 19.33 -3.91 0.01
N ILE A 5 18.59 -4.11 -1.10
CA ILE A 5 18.12 -3.02 -1.95
C ILE A 5 16.63 -2.84 -1.65
N ILE A 6 16.25 -1.61 -1.28
CA ILE A 6 14.86 -1.23 -1.04
C ILE A 6 14.50 -0.16 -2.06
N MET A 7 13.35 -0.33 -2.72
CA MET A 7 12.80 0.63 -3.66
C MET A 7 11.37 0.97 -3.25
N THR A 8 10.99 2.23 -3.43
CA THR A 8 9.67 2.74 -3.05
C THR A 8 9.01 3.40 -4.25
N SER A 9 7.70 3.25 -4.37
CA SER A 9 6.90 3.85 -5.44
C SER A 9 5.56 4.34 -4.90
N ASN A 10 5.02 5.39 -5.52
CA ASN A 10 3.74 6.01 -5.16
C ASN A 10 2.54 5.50 -6.01
N ILE A 11 2.70 4.44 -6.80
CA ILE A 11 1.66 3.86 -7.68
C ILE A 11 0.35 3.54 -6.93
N GLY A 12 0.40 3.23 -5.64
CA GLY A 12 -0.78 2.92 -4.83
C GLY A 12 -1.55 4.12 -4.28
N THR A 13 -1.05 5.35 -4.46
CA THR A 13 -1.63 6.54 -3.80
C THR A 13 -3.02 6.93 -4.32
N GLU A 14 -3.34 6.61 -5.56
CA GLU A 14 -4.67 6.86 -6.14
C GLU A 14 -5.74 5.93 -5.52
N TYR A 15 -5.38 4.68 -5.22
CA TYR A 15 -6.31 3.69 -4.68
C TYR A 15 -6.53 3.88 -3.17
N ALA A 16 -5.55 4.40 -2.45
CA ALA A 16 -5.66 4.71 -1.02
C ALA A 16 -6.72 5.79 -0.72
N LYS A 17 -7.05 6.67 -1.67
CA LYS A 17 -8.01 7.77 -1.47
C LYS A 17 -9.48 7.33 -1.45
N GLN A 18 -9.82 6.13 -1.92
CA GLN A 18 -11.21 5.65 -1.93
C GLN A 18 -11.73 5.29 -0.52
N GLY A 19 -10.85 5.07 0.47
CA GLY A 19 -11.24 4.86 1.88
C GLY A 19 -11.55 6.15 2.66
N GLY A 20 -11.54 7.32 2.00
CA GLY A 20 -11.71 8.63 2.62
C GLY A 20 -13.14 9.06 2.93
N THR A 21 -14.12 8.14 2.97
CA THR A 21 -15.41 8.50 3.56
C THR A 21 -15.21 8.51 5.07
N TRP A 22 -15.13 9.72 5.62
CA TRP A 22 -15.32 10.05 7.04
C TRP A 22 -16.71 9.54 7.50
N SER A 23 -16.89 8.24 7.59
CA SER A 23 -18.09 7.62 8.12
C SER A 23 -17.71 6.85 9.35
N LEU A 24 -18.29 7.26 10.47
CA LEU A 24 -18.30 6.59 11.77
C LEU A 24 -19.05 5.23 11.72
N ILE A 25 -18.79 4.42 10.69
CA ILE A 25 -19.39 3.10 10.53
C ILE A 25 -18.23 2.10 10.53
N PRO A 26 -18.16 1.18 11.50
CA PRO A 26 -17.19 0.09 11.44
C PRO A 26 -17.62 -0.80 10.27
N SER A 27 -17.02 -0.61 9.10
CA SER A 27 -17.23 -1.50 7.98
C SER A 27 -16.54 -2.83 8.30
N SER A 28 -17.36 -3.83 8.60
CA SER A 28 -17.01 -5.24 8.76
C SER A 28 -16.43 -5.90 7.48
N ASN A 29 -16.00 -5.11 6.49
CA ASN A 29 -15.64 -5.52 5.14
C ASN A 29 -14.21 -5.10 4.73
N GLY A 30 -13.35 -4.71 5.68
CA GLY A 30 -12.00 -4.20 5.40
C GLY A 30 -11.10 -5.15 4.59
N ASP A 31 -11.31 -6.48 4.72
CA ASP A 31 -10.54 -7.48 3.99
C ASP A 31 -10.83 -7.48 2.48
N ASP A 32 -12.10 -7.27 2.09
CA ASP A 32 -12.49 -7.27 0.69
C ASP A 32 -11.99 -6.02 -0.04
N GLU A 33 -12.08 -4.86 0.61
CA GLU A 33 -11.52 -3.60 0.09
C GLU A 33 -9.99 -3.65 -0.02
N ALA A 34 -9.31 -4.21 1.00
CA ALA A 34 -7.86 -4.38 0.96
C ALA A 34 -7.42 -5.29 -0.20
N ARG A 35 -8.16 -6.39 -0.43
CA ARG A 35 -7.91 -7.30 -1.54
C ARG A 35 -8.14 -6.65 -2.90
N GLU A 36 -9.21 -5.84 -3.04
CA GLU A 36 -9.47 -5.11 -4.28
C GLU A 36 -8.37 -4.07 -4.55
N ASN A 37 -7.96 -3.32 -3.53
CA ASN A 37 -6.89 -2.34 -3.64
C ASN A 37 -5.56 -2.99 -4.01
N LYS A 38 -5.22 -4.15 -3.41
CA LYS A 38 -4.05 -4.93 -3.79
C LYS A 38 -4.05 -5.29 -5.27
N LYS A 39 -5.19 -5.76 -5.80
CA LYS A 39 -5.32 -6.10 -7.22
C LYS A 39 -5.10 -4.88 -8.12
N LYS A 40 -5.70 -3.73 -7.78
CA LYS A 40 -5.52 -2.47 -8.53
C LYS A 40 -4.04 -2.03 -8.54
N ILE A 41 -3.36 -2.15 -7.40
CA ILE A 41 -1.92 -1.84 -7.29
C ILE A 41 -1.07 -2.78 -8.15
N GLU A 42 -1.35 -4.09 -8.13
CA GLU A 42 -0.64 -5.06 -8.97
C GLU A 42 -0.83 -4.78 -10.47
N GLU A 43 -2.03 -4.39 -10.89
CA GLU A 43 -2.29 -3.96 -12.27
C GLU A 43 -1.53 -2.67 -12.62
N GLY A 44 -1.50 -1.70 -11.71
CA GLY A 44 -0.72 -0.47 -11.86
C GLY A 44 0.79 -0.74 -12.00
N LEU A 45 1.32 -1.67 -11.22
CA LEU A 45 2.72 -2.10 -11.30
C LEU A 45 3.04 -2.72 -12.66
N LYS A 46 2.19 -3.61 -13.17
CA LYS A 46 2.36 -4.24 -14.49
C LYS A 46 2.24 -3.26 -15.66
N LYS A 47 1.44 -2.20 -15.51
CA LYS A 47 1.32 -1.12 -16.51
C LYS A 47 2.54 -0.19 -16.49
N THR A 48 3.10 0.07 -15.32
CA THR A 48 4.18 1.05 -15.13
C THR A 48 5.56 0.46 -15.37
N PHE A 49 5.81 -0.75 -14.88
CA PHE A 49 7.10 -1.42 -14.95
C PHE A 49 7.07 -2.56 -15.95
N ARG A 50 8.20 -2.75 -16.63
CA ARG A 50 8.36 -3.85 -17.56
C ARG A 50 8.48 -5.19 -16.80
N PRO A 51 8.02 -6.31 -17.37
CA PRO A 51 8.06 -7.61 -16.70
C PRO A 51 9.46 -8.03 -16.23
N GLU A 52 10.51 -7.71 -16.98
CA GLU A 52 11.88 -8.05 -16.60
C GLU A 52 12.34 -7.35 -15.32
N PHE A 53 11.83 -6.15 -15.03
CA PHE A 53 12.12 -5.46 -13.79
C PHE A 53 11.39 -6.12 -12.61
N LEU A 54 10.09 -6.41 -12.79
CA LEU A 54 9.28 -7.08 -11.77
C LEU A 54 9.84 -8.47 -11.42
N ASN A 55 10.38 -9.19 -12.39
CA ASN A 55 11.04 -10.48 -12.20
C ASN A 55 12.38 -10.41 -11.43
N ARG A 56 12.85 -9.21 -11.05
CA ARG A 56 14.03 -8.99 -10.20
C ARG A 56 13.68 -8.55 -8.79
N ILE A 57 12.39 -8.48 -8.46
CA ILE A 57 11.90 -8.16 -7.13
C ILE A 57 11.50 -9.45 -6.43
N ASP A 58 12.11 -9.70 -5.27
CA ASP A 58 11.77 -10.88 -4.46
C ASP A 58 10.42 -10.72 -3.77
N GLU A 59 10.18 -9.56 -3.16
CA GLU A 59 8.96 -9.26 -2.41
C GLU A 59 8.44 -7.85 -2.69
N ILE A 60 7.10 -7.74 -2.78
CA ILE A 60 6.40 -6.46 -2.94
C ILE A 60 5.56 -6.24 -1.69
N ILE A 61 5.90 -5.19 -0.95
CA ILE A 61 5.19 -4.78 0.27
C ILE A 61 4.26 -3.61 -0.07
N ILE A 62 2.99 -3.74 0.28
CA ILE A 62 1.98 -2.69 0.13
C ILE A 62 1.71 -2.11 1.51
N PHE A 63 1.87 -0.79 1.65
CA PHE A 63 1.60 -0.10 2.91
C PHE A 63 0.10 0.17 3.07
N HIS A 64 -0.41 -0.10 4.26
CA HIS A 64 -1.76 0.28 4.65
C HIS A 64 -1.84 1.79 4.93
N THR A 65 -3.03 2.35 4.77
CA THR A 65 -3.31 3.73 5.17
C THR A 65 -3.14 3.90 6.68
N LEU A 66 -2.55 5.02 7.10
CA LEU A 66 -2.43 5.34 8.51
C LEU A 66 -3.80 5.68 9.09
N THR A 67 -4.12 5.12 10.25
CA THR A 67 -5.27 5.52 11.04
C THR A 67 -4.87 6.63 12.01
N LEU A 68 -5.85 7.24 12.67
CA LEU A 68 -5.56 8.26 13.68
C LEU A 68 -4.72 7.68 14.83
N GLU A 69 -4.99 6.43 15.24
CA GLU A 69 -4.24 5.74 16.28
C GLU A 69 -2.77 5.55 15.87
N HIS A 70 -2.51 5.17 14.62
CA HIS A 70 -1.13 5.09 14.09
C HIS A 70 -0.45 6.46 14.11
N MET A 71 -1.18 7.54 13.79
CA MET A 71 -0.62 8.89 13.81
C MET A 71 -0.20 9.34 15.21
N VAL A 72 -1.00 9.02 16.24
CA VAL A 72 -0.64 9.31 17.64
C VAL A 72 0.65 8.59 18.02
N GLN A 73 0.76 7.29 17.70
CA GLN A 73 1.98 6.51 17.97
C GLN A 73 3.22 7.06 17.25
N ILE A 74 3.06 7.55 16.01
CA ILE A 74 4.18 8.13 15.25
C ILE A 74 4.67 9.42 15.93
N VAL A 75 3.77 10.26 16.42
CA VAL A 75 4.14 11.48 17.16
C VAL A 75 4.90 11.13 18.45
N ASP A 76 4.48 10.08 19.16
CA ASP A 76 5.15 9.62 20.39
C ASP A 76 6.58 9.09 20.15
N LEU A 77 6.93 8.70 18.92
CA LEU A 77 8.26 8.21 18.54
C LEU A 77 9.23 9.33 18.13
N GLN A 78 8.77 10.58 18.02
CA GLN A 78 9.58 11.76 17.69
C GLN A 78 10.22 12.39 18.93
#